data_AF-A0A953JYH7-F1
#
_entry.id   AF-A0A953JYH7-F1
#
_cell.length_a   1.000
_cell.length_b   1.000
_cell.length_c   1.000
_cell.angle_alpha   90.00
_cell.angle_beta   90.00
_cell.angle_gamma   90.00
#
_symmetry.space_group_name_H-M   'P 1'
#
loop_
_entity.id
_entity.type
_entity.pdbx_description
1 polymer ?
#
loop_
_entity_poly.entity_id
_entity_poly.type
_entity_poly.pdbx_seq_one_letter_code
_entity_poly.pdbx_strand_id
1 'polypeptide(L)'
;MEFTISNRAKNFSFALIGVGLVGTIAGFFMDHSEHHQQFWANLLVNGFFFFAIAIAALFMLALQYATESAWGVVTKRVYEAV
;
A
#
# COMPACT_ATOMS: atom_id res chain seq x y z
N MET A 1 -8.31 -23.44 4.13
CA MET A 1 -8.59 -22.24 4.94
C MET A 1 -8.95 -21.13 3.98
N GLU A 2 -10.24 -20.88 3.82
CA GLU A 2 -10.75 -19.76 3.02
C GLU A 2 -10.85 -18.54 3.95
N PHE A 3 -10.22 -17.43 3.56
CA PHE A 3 -10.33 -16.18 4.29
C PHE A 3 -11.54 -15.42 3.74
N THR A 4 -12.58 -15.25 4.56
CA THR A 4 -13.74 -14.44 4.20
C THR A 4 -13.56 -13.03 4.76
N ILE A 5 -13.55 -12.03 3.88
CA ILE A 5 -13.43 -10.63 4.32
C ILE A 5 -14.74 -10.24 5.00
N SER A 6 -14.67 -9.78 6.25
CA SER A 6 -15.85 -9.28 6.95
C SER A 6 -16.44 -8.07 6.22
N ASN A 7 -17.77 -8.01 6.11
CA ASN A 7 -18.46 -6.91 5.43
C ASN A 7 -18.10 -5.54 6.02
N ARG A 8 -17.81 -5.48 7.33
CA ARG A 8 -17.34 -4.25 8.00
C ARG A 8 -15.95 -3.84 7.53
N ALA A 9 -14.99 -4.76 7.49
CA ALA A 9 -13.63 -4.47 7.02
C ALA A 9 -13.63 -4.07 5.53
N LYS A 10 -14.41 -4.77 4.70
CA LYS A 10 -14.59 -4.45 3.29
C LYS A 10 -15.07 -3.00 3.09
N ASN A 11 -16.16 -2.63 3.76
CA ASN A 11 -16.72 -1.28 3.64
C ASN A 11 -15.77 -0.22 4.20
N PHE A 12 -15.04 -0.52 5.27
CA PHE A 12 -14.05 0.39 5.84
C PHE A 12 -12.87 0.64 4.88
N SER A 13 -12.32 -0.41 4.26
CA SER A 13 -11.27 -0.28 3.27
C SER A 13 -11.73 0.51 2.04
N PHE A 14 -12.94 0.27 1.54
CA PHE A 14 -13.50 1.04 0.43
C PHE A 14 -13.74 2.52 0.79
N ALA A 15 -14.17 2.81 2.02
CA ALA A 15 -14.32 4.18 2.48
C ALA A 15 -12.98 4.93 2.50
N LEU A 16 -11.91 4.29 3.01
CA LEU A 16 -10.57 4.87 3.02
C LEU A 16 -10.01 5.14 1.63
N ILE A 17 -10.20 4.21 0.69
CA ILE A 17 -9.81 4.39 -0.71
C ILE A 17 -10.55 5.59 -1.31
N GLY A 18 -11.86 5.72 -1.06
CA GLY A 18 -12.67 6.84 -1.52
C GLY A 18 -12.18 8.18 -0.98
N VAL A 19 -11.89 8.27 0.33
CA VAL A 19 -11.34 9.48 0.95
C VAL A 19 -9.98 9.84 0.37
N GLY A 20 -9.10 8.85 0.17
CA GLY A 20 -7.79 9.06 -0.46
C GLY A 20 -7.89 9.63 -1.87
N LEU A 21 -8.77 9.07 -2.71
CA LEU A 21 -9.03 9.55 -4.07
C LEU A 21 -9.56 10.99 -4.09
N VAL A 22 -10.54 11.30 -3.23
CA VAL A 22 -11.08 12.66 -3.11
C VAL A 22 -9.98 13.64 -2.67
N GLY A 23 -9.11 13.24 -1.74
CA GLY A 23 -7.97 14.04 -1.31
C GLY A 23 -6.97 14.32 -2.44
N THR A 24 -6.65 13.32 -3.26
CA THR A 24 -5.77 13.51 -4.42
C THR A 24 -6.39 14.43 -5.48
N ILE A 25 -7.69 14.27 -5.77
CA ILE A 25 -8.42 15.12 -6.73
C ILE A 25 -8.50 16.56 -6.23
N ALA A 26 -8.85 16.77 -4.96
CA ALA A 26 -8.86 18.09 -4.34
C ALA A 26 -7.46 18.72 -4.36
N GLY A 27 -6.42 17.94 -4.06
CA GLY A 27 -5.02 18.38 -4.14
C GLY A 27 -4.60 18.85 -5.53
N PHE A 28 -5.13 18.24 -6.60
CA PHE A 28 -4.88 18.68 -7.97
C PHE A 28 -5.54 20.05 -8.27
N PHE A 29 -6.80 20.24 -7.85
CA PHE A 29 -7.54 21.49 -8.09
C PHE A 29 -7.11 22.64 -7.18
N MET A 30 -6.62 22.35 -5.98
CA MET A 30 -6.18 23.36 -5.00
C MET A 30 -4.71 23.77 -5.19
N ASP A 31 -3.97 23.09 -6.06
CA ASP A 31 -2.57 23.41 -6.32
C ASP A 31 -2.46 24.64 -7.23
N HIS A 32 -1.97 25.74 -6.65
CA HIS A 32 -1.71 27.01 -7.34
C HIS A 32 -0.23 27.18 -7.72
N SER A 33 0.60 26.15 -7.57
CA SER A 33 2.02 26.18 -7.98
C SER A 33 2.19 26.10 -9.50
N GLU A 34 3.26 26.70 -10.02
CA GLU A 34 3.60 26.57 -11.45
C GLU A 34 3.73 25.09 -11.84
N HIS A 35 3.03 24.70 -12.90
CA HIS A 35 3.01 23.32 -13.41
C HIS A 35 2.57 22.24 -12.42
N HIS A 36 1.84 22.58 -11.34
CA HIS A 36 1.39 21.63 -10.32
C HIS A 36 2.53 20.83 -9.65
N GLN A 37 3.69 21.46 -9.43
CA GLN A 37 4.85 20.77 -8.86
C GLN A 37 4.56 20.13 -7.50
N GLN A 38 3.75 20.78 -6.66
CA GLN A 38 3.43 20.27 -5.34
C GLN A 38 2.56 19.00 -5.42
N PHE A 39 1.60 18.96 -6.34
CA PHE A 39 0.83 17.75 -6.62
C PHE A 39 1.73 16.59 -7.05
N TRP A 40 2.62 16.80 -8.01
CA TRP A 40 3.52 15.74 -8.51
C TRP A 40 4.50 15.24 -7.45
N ALA A 41 5.07 16.15 -6.65
CA ALA A 41 5.94 15.78 -5.54
C ALA A 41 5.20 14.95 -4.50
N ASN A 42 3.99 15.37 -4.10
CA ASN A 42 3.17 14.62 -3.15
C ASN A 42 2.77 13.25 -3.69
N LEU A 43 2.38 13.14 -4.97
CA LEU A 43 2.02 11.87 -5.58
C LEU A 43 3.22 10.91 -5.63
N LEU A 44 4.40 11.43 -6.01
CA LEU A 44 5.63 10.65 -6.06
C LEU A 44 6.03 10.13 -4.67
N VAL A 45 6.01 10.99 -3.64
CA VAL A 45 6.39 10.60 -2.27
C VAL A 45 5.44 9.56 -1.71
N ASN A 46 4.13 9.73 -1.88
CA ASN A 46 3.15 8.74 -1.43
C ASN A 46 3.29 7.42 -2.21
N GLY A 47 3.45 7.48 -3.53
CA GLY A 47 3.66 6.29 -4.36
C GLY A 47 4.94 5.53 -3.97
N PHE A 48 6.04 6.26 -3.77
CA PHE A 48 7.31 5.68 -3.33
C PHE A 48 7.21 5.05 -1.93
N PHE A 49 6.48 5.68 -1.01
CA PHE A 49 6.27 5.13 0.33
C PHE A 49 5.62 3.74 0.30
N PHE A 50 4.50 3.59 -0.43
CA PHE A 50 3.83 2.28 -0.55
C PHE A 50 4.66 1.28 -1.36
N PHE A 51 5.36 1.74 -2.39
CA PHE A 51 6.26 0.91 -3.18
C PHE A 51 7.43 0.34 -2.35
N ALA A 52 8.01 1.15 -1.47
CA ALA A 52 9.07 0.71 -0.57
C ALA A 52 8.58 -0.37 0.42
N ILE A 53 7.33 -0.25 0.90
CA ILE A 53 6.71 -1.28 1.75
C ILE A 53 6.54 -2.59 0.97
N ALA A 54 6.08 -2.53 -0.28
CA ALA A 54 5.92 -3.71 -1.12
C ALA A 54 7.27 -4.41 -1.38
N ILE A 55 8.34 -3.66 -1.68
CA ILE A 55 9.69 -4.23 -1.82
C ILE A 55 10.19 -4.83 -0.51
N ALA A 56 9.94 -4.19 0.63
CA ALA A 56 10.35 -4.73 1.92
C ALA A 56 9.67 -6.08 2.22
N ALA A 57 8.38 -6.22 1.89
CA ALA A 57 7.66 -7.48 2.00
C ALA A 57 8.25 -8.55 1.05
N LEU A 58 8.52 -8.18 -0.20
CA LEU A 58 9.14 -9.07 -1.19
C LEU A 58 10.54 -9.53 -0.74
N PHE A 59 11.34 -8.62 -0.18
CA PHE A 59 12.65 -8.94 0.36
C PHE A 59 12.55 -9.94 1.52
N MET A 60 11.63 -9.71 2.47
CA MET A 60 11.42 -10.61 3.61
C MET A 60 10.97 -12.01 3.16
N LEU A 61 10.11 -12.07 2.13
CA LEU A 61 9.68 -13.32 1.52
C LEU A 61 10.86 -14.06 0.87
N ALA A 62 11.67 -13.37 0.05
CA ALA A 62 12.85 -13.95 -0.57
C ALA A 62 13.88 -14.45 0.46
N LEU A 63 14.10 -13.69 1.54
CA LEU A 63 15.02 -14.04 2.63
C LEU A 63 14.60 -15.34 3.33
N GLN A 64 13.30 -15.51 3.59
CA GLN A 64 12.78 -16.70 4.26
C GLN A 64 12.95 -17.96 3.41
N TYR A 65 12.81 -17.83 2.08
CA TYR A 65 13.11 -18.93 1.15
C TYR A 65 14.60 -19.26 1.10
N ALA A 66 15.47 -18.25 1.05
CA ALA A 66 16.91 -18.46 0.98
C ALA A 66 17.51 -19.09 2.23
N THR A 67 16.94 -18.80 3.41
CA THR A 67 17.42 -19.29 4.71
C THR A 67 16.68 -20.55 5.18
N GLU A 68 15.73 -21.06 4.38
CA GLU A 68 14.87 -22.20 4.71
C GLU A 68 14.25 -22.10 6.12
N SER A 69 13.90 -20.89 6.52
CA SER A 69 13.57 -20.61 7.91
C SER A 69 12.13 -21.01 8.26
N ALA A 70 11.98 -21.94 9.22
CA ALA A 70 10.69 -22.55 9.55
C ALA A 70 9.67 -21.60 10.22
N TRP A 71 10.10 -20.48 10.83
CA TRP A 71 9.18 -19.54 11.49
C TRP A 71 8.39 -18.69 10.50
N GLY A 72 8.91 -18.48 9.28
CA GLY A 72 8.26 -17.70 8.24
C GLY A 72 7.03 -18.38 7.60
N VAL A 73 6.85 -19.69 7.82
CA VAL A 73 5.76 -20.47 7.19
C VAL A 73 4.37 -19.94 7.57
N VAL A 74 4.22 -19.41 8.79
CA VAL A 74 2.96 -18.85 9.28
C VAL A 74 2.71 -17.44 8.71
N THR A 75 3.75 -16.63 8.57
CA THR A 75 3.67 -15.22 8.12
C THR A 75 3.77 -15.06 6.60
N LYS A 76 4.22 -16.09 5.87
CA LYS A 76 4.36 -16.11 4.40
C LYS A 76 3.13 -15.57 3.66
N ARG A 77 1.93 -16.01 4.04
CA ARG A 77 0.67 -15.57 3.39
C ARG A 77 0.38 -14.09 3.60
N VAL A 78 0.90 -13.49 4.68
CA VAL A 78 0.78 -12.05 4.93
C VAL A 78 1.70 -11.29 3.99
N TYR A 79 2.93 -11.75 3.80
CA TYR A 79 3.88 -11.14 2.86
C TYR A 79 3.44 -11.28 1.39
N GLU A 80 2.80 -12.40 1.02
CA GLU A 80 2.23 -12.61 -0.32
C GLU A 80 0.98 -11.74 -0.60
N ALA A 81 0.32 -11.24 0.46
CA ALA A 81 -0.88 -10.44 0.34
C ALA A 81 -0.61 -8.92 0.27
N VAL A 82 0.63 -8.49 0.49
CA VAL A 82 1.10 -7.10 0.38
C VAL A 82 1.44 -6.78 -1.07
#